data_AF-X1UGG7-F1
#
_entry.id   AF-X1UGG7-F1
#
_cell.length_a   1.000
_cell.length_b   1.000
_cell.length_c   1.000
_cell.angle_alpha   90.00
_cell.angle_beta   90.00
_cell.angle_gamma   90.00
#
_symmetry.space_group_name_H-M   'P 1'
#
loop_
_entity.id
_entity.type
_entity.pdbx_description
1 polymer ?
#
loop_
_entity_poly.entity_id
_entity_poly.type
_entity_poly.pdbx_seq_one_letter_code
_entity_poly.pdbx_strand_id
1 'polypeptide(L)'
;GNYRCNLQEGESRINNYPNYLLNEEAKILDPASSALGLTVGSLSTGNIPFRYAENSGVRSVAHENEFPSPFTRTGFGVDGMIKPELVDFGGDECFSRGMIITDQGVGIPTTSKNFLPPSSQLFRAPAGTSFAAPAVASMAAMLFNHFPSATSNMIRALLGDSALIPRDRPTLLQGNQYEENVLRTYGYGRADYERAAYSDQGEVLLIAEDEINLGNFHLYEIPSIPNEFLERKGERYICVTLAFDPPTRPTRGDSYLGVSMRYHLFRNIQLKRVEGIFRDWKRAPAG
;
A
#
# COMPACT_ATOMS: atom_id res chain seq x y z
N GLY A 1 -12.57 8.48 -8.01
CA GLY A 1 -13.65 9.47 -7.80
C GLY A 1 -13.66 9.87 -6.33
N ASN A 2 -13.31 11.11 -6.02
CA ASN A 2 -13.18 11.57 -4.64
C ASN A 2 -14.55 11.63 -3.97
N TYR A 3 -14.59 11.33 -2.67
CA TYR A 3 -15.73 11.60 -1.80
C TYR A 3 -16.11 13.08 -1.96
N ARG A 4 -17.33 13.38 -2.42
CA ARG A 4 -17.82 14.76 -2.56
C ARG A 4 -18.55 15.12 -1.27
N CYS A 5 -17.93 15.96 -0.45
CA CYS A 5 -18.51 16.50 0.78
C CYS A 5 -19.67 17.45 0.42
N ASN A 6 -20.85 17.25 1.02
CA ASN A 6 -21.89 18.27 1.04
C ASN A 6 -21.56 19.32 2.11
N LEU A 7 -21.99 20.58 1.90
CA LEU A 7 -21.65 21.74 2.74
C LEU A 7 -22.07 21.59 4.23
N GLN A 8 -22.99 20.69 4.56
CA GLN A 8 -23.43 20.42 5.94
C GLN A 8 -22.53 19.41 6.69
N GLU A 9 -21.55 18.79 6.02
CA GLU A 9 -20.74 17.70 6.57
C GLU A 9 -19.36 18.14 7.10
N GLY A 10 -18.97 19.42 6.95
CA GLY A 10 -17.63 19.87 7.28
C GLY A 10 -17.25 19.74 8.76
N GLU A 11 -18.14 20.16 9.67
CA GLU A 11 -17.95 19.98 11.12
C GLU A 11 -18.01 18.51 11.52
N SER A 12 -18.90 17.74 10.90
CA SER A 12 -18.97 16.29 11.11
C SER A 12 -17.66 15.60 10.70
N ARG A 13 -17.06 16.00 9.59
CA ARG A 13 -15.78 15.44 9.09
C ARG A 13 -14.63 15.67 10.07
N ILE A 14 -14.42 16.90 10.53
CA ILE A 14 -13.31 17.18 11.45
C ILE A 14 -13.52 16.49 12.81
N ASN A 15 -14.76 16.45 13.32
CA ASN A 15 -15.06 15.85 14.62
C ASN A 15 -15.05 14.31 14.58
N ASN A 16 -15.41 13.71 13.45
CA ASN A 16 -15.48 12.25 13.32
C ASN A 16 -14.22 11.64 12.70
N TYR A 17 -13.24 12.44 12.28
CA TYR A 17 -11.98 11.92 11.75
C TYR A 17 -11.23 11.07 12.81
N PRO A 18 -10.68 9.89 12.47
CA PRO A 18 -10.73 9.20 11.17
C PRO A 18 -11.89 8.19 11.02
N ASN A 19 -12.81 8.08 11.99
CA ASN A 19 -13.84 7.04 12.06
C ASN A 19 -14.64 6.87 10.78
N TYR A 20 -15.05 7.97 10.13
CA TYR A 20 -15.85 7.89 8.90
C TYR A 20 -15.11 7.20 7.74
N LEU A 21 -13.77 7.11 7.79
CA LEU A 21 -12.99 6.39 6.78
C LEU A 21 -13.30 4.88 6.81
N LEU A 22 -13.86 4.34 7.89
CA LEU A 22 -14.23 2.93 8.00
C LEU A 22 -15.66 2.63 7.51
N ASN A 23 -16.44 3.66 7.18
CA ASN A 23 -17.82 3.52 6.71
C ASN A 23 -17.87 3.14 5.22
N GLU A 24 -19.03 2.64 4.77
CA GLU A 24 -19.23 2.21 3.37
C GLU A 24 -19.04 3.36 2.36
N GLU A 25 -19.31 4.61 2.73
CA GLU A 25 -19.16 5.74 1.81
C GLU A 25 -17.69 6.05 1.47
N ALA A 26 -16.77 5.68 2.37
CA ALA A 26 -15.33 5.81 2.19
C ALA A 26 -14.69 4.59 1.52
N LYS A 27 -15.49 3.59 1.12
CA LYS A 27 -14.98 2.35 0.51
C LYS A 27 -14.23 2.62 -0.79
N ILE A 28 -13.23 1.80 -1.09
CA ILE A 28 -12.57 1.77 -2.40
C ILE A 28 -13.60 1.67 -3.54
N LEU A 29 -13.27 2.25 -4.70
CA LEU A 29 -14.13 2.23 -5.89
C LEU A 29 -13.42 1.57 -7.06
N ASP A 30 -14.19 0.97 -7.95
CA ASP A 30 -13.66 0.45 -9.21
C ASP A 30 -12.94 1.56 -10.01
N PRO A 31 -11.81 1.26 -10.68
CA PRO A 31 -11.16 -0.06 -10.81
C PRO A 31 -10.16 -0.41 -9.69
N ALA A 32 -10.11 0.35 -8.58
CA ALA A 32 -9.17 0.12 -7.49
C ALA A 32 -9.41 -1.21 -6.73
N SER A 33 -10.56 -1.85 -6.95
CA SER A 33 -10.88 -3.19 -6.46
C SER A 33 -10.16 -4.32 -7.22
N SER A 34 -9.50 -4.02 -8.36
CA SER A 34 -8.81 -5.00 -9.21
C SER A 34 -7.75 -5.79 -8.43
N ALA A 35 -7.76 -7.12 -8.57
CA ALA A 35 -6.84 -8.01 -7.88
C ALA A 35 -5.37 -7.87 -8.32
N LEU A 36 -5.12 -7.49 -9.58
CA LEU A 36 -3.77 -7.47 -10.15
C LEU A 36 -3.18 -6.05 -10.23
N GLY A 37 -4.02 -5.02 -10.11
CA GLY A 37 -3.57 -3.64 -10.09
C GLY A 37 -3.15 -3.23 -8.69
N LEU A 38 -2.01 -2.53 -8.56
CA LEU A 38 -1.63 -1.89 -7.30
C LEU A 38 -2.53 -0.70 -7.02
N THR A 39 -3.14 -0.70 -5.84
CA THR A 39 -3.98 0.40 -5.35
C THR A 39 -3.26 1.13 -4.25
N VAL A 40 -3.25 2.46 -4.36
CA VAL A 40 -2.50 3.34 -3.49
C VAL A 40 -3.46 4.27 -2.74
N GLY A 41 -3.47 4.15 -1.41
CA GLY A 41 -4.14 5.08 -0.50
C GLY A 41 -3.29 6.32 -0.23
N SER A 42 -3.87 7.29 0.46
CA SER A 42 -3.24 8.59 0.70
C SER A 42 -2.96 8.84 2.17
N LEU A 43 -1.79 9.39 2.47
CA LEU A 43 -1.36 9.89 3.77
C LEU A 43 -1.26 11.41 3.78
N SER A 44 -1.53 12.00 4.94
CA SER A 44 -1.23 13.40 5.23
C SER A 44 0.26 13.59 5.43
N THR A 45 0.78 14.73 4.98
CA THR A 45 2.17 15.13 5.17
C THR A 45 2.42 15.76 6.54
N GLY A 46 1.37 15.98 7.34
CA GLY A 46 1.46 16.70 8.61
C GLY A 46 1.80 18.19 8.47
N ASN A 47 1.72 18.72 7.25
CA ASN A 47 2.03 20.13 7.01
C ASN A 47 0.93 21.05 7.55
N ILE A 48 1.33 22.30 7.80
CA ILE A 48 0.44 23.35 8.27
C ILE A 48 -0.12 24.11 7.06
N PRO A 49 -1.41 24.49 7.05
CA PRO A 49 -2.00 25.29 5.99
C PRO A 49 -1.31 26.65 5.91
N PHE A 50 -1.07 27.19 4.71
CA PHE A 50 -0.47 28.53 4.61
C PHE A 50 -1.39 29.61 5.19
N ARG A 51 -2.70 29.45 5.03
CA ARG A 51 -3.68 30.36 5.63
C ARG A 51 -3.70 30.30 7.16
N TYR A 52 -3.13 29.28 7.80
CA TYR A 52 -3.00 29.22 9.27
C TYR A 52 -2.20 30.40 9.81
N ALA A 53 -1.13 30.80 9.10
CA ALA A 53 -0.29 31.93 9.46
C ALA A 53 -1.02 33.28 9.40
N GLU A 54 -2.19 33.35 8.75
CA GLU A 54 -2.98 34.57 8.56
C GLU A 54 -4.11 34.75 9.61
N ASN A 55 -4.06 34.07 10.77
CA ASN A 55 -5.11 34.11 11.82
C ASN A 55 -6.52 33.73 11.33
N SER A 56 -6.62 32.92 10.28
CA SER A 56 -7.88 32.67 9.54
C SER A 56 -8.80 31.60 10.14
N GLY A 57 -8.41 30.98 11.26
CA GLY A 57 -9.15 29.86 11.86
C GLY A 57 -9.17 28.59 11.01
N VAL A 58 -8.28 28.49 10.01
CA VAL A 58 -8.10 27.31 9.16
C VAL A 58 -7.31 26.25 9.92
N ARG A 59 -7.71 24.98 9.84
CA ARG A 59 -7.00 23.84 10.49
C ARG A 59 -6.90 22.66 9.53
N SER A 60 -5.80 21.93 9.53
CA SER A 60 -5.71 20.63 8.85
C SER A 60 -6.63 19.61 9.55
N VAL A 61 -7.21 18.69 8.79
CA VAL A 61 -8.12 17.68 9.35
C VAL A 61 -7.35 16.49 9.92
N ALA A 62 -6.42 15.89 9.15
CA ALA A 62 -5.58 14.83 9.70
C ALA A 62 -4.47 15.40 10.59
N HIS A 63 -3.89 16.53 10.19
CA HIS A 63 -2.89 17.34 10.91
C HIS A 63 -1.54 16.66 11.17
N GLU A 64 -1.53 15.38 11.48
CA GLU A 64 -0.33 14.62 11.79
C GLU A 64 0.27 13.97 10.52
N ASN A 65 1.58 13.82 10.53
CA ASN A 65 2.31 13.14 9.45
C ASN A 65 1.95 11.65 9.44
N GLU A 66 1.79 11.08 8.24
CA GLU A 66 1.49 9.65 8.02
C GLU A 66 0.12 9.17 8.54
N PHE A 67 -0.72 10.08 9.02
CA PHE A 67 -2.13 9.80 9.28
C PHE A 67 -2.89 9.67 7.95
N PRO A 68 -3.96 8.87 7.86
CA PRO A 68 -4.67 8.67 6.60
C PRO A 68 -5.28 9.99 6.14
N SER A 69 -5.09 10.37 4.88
CA SER A 69 -5.68 11.61 4.38
C SER A 69 -7.21 11.58 4.54
N PRO A 70 -7.86 12.69 4.89
CA PRO A 70 -9.31 12.74 5.14
C PRO A 70 -10.18 12.32 3.95
N PHE A 71 -9.63 12.37 2.73
CA PHE A 71 -10.28 11.97 1.49
C PHE A 71 -9.87 10.56 1.00
N THR A 72 -8.95 9.87 1.70
CA THR A 72 -8.51 8.53 1.29
C THR A 72 -9.68 7.57 1.33
N ARG A 73 -9.63 6.52 0.51
CA ARG A 73 -10.62 5.44 0.52
C ARG A 73 -10.00 4.21 1.17
N THR A 74 -10.81 3.48 1.94
CA THR A 74 -10.38 2.28 2.69
C THR A 74 -11.23 1.08 2.29
N GLY A 75 -10.92 -0.09 2.79
CA GLY A 75 -11.75 -1.29 2.61
C GLY A 75 -11.11 -2.31 1.70
N PHE A 76 -11.56 -3.55 1.84
CA PHE A 76 -11.03 -4.68 1.08
C PHE A 76 -11.52 -4.70 -0.37
N GLY A 77 -10.72 -5.33 -1.23
CA GLY A 77 -11.05 -5.68 -2.59
C GLY A 77 -11.96 -6.90 -2.69
N VAL A 78 -12.06 -7.43 -3.91
CA VAL A 78 -12.79 -8.67 -4.18
C VAL A 78 -12.22 -9.81 -3.31
N ASP A 79 -13.08 -10.69 -2.81
CA ASP A 79 -12.72 -11.85 -1.97
C ASP A 79 -11.89 -11.50 -0.71
N GLY A 80 -12.07 -10.30 -0.15
CA GLY A 80 -11.37 -9.87 1.07
C GLY A 80 -9.90 -9.51 0.86
N MET A 81 -9.46 -9.34 -0.38
CA MET A 81 -8.10 -8.90 -0.69
C MET A 81 -7.76 -7.58 -0.02
N ILE A 82 -6.55 -7.47 0.52
CA ILE A 82 -6.08 -6.24 1.16
C ILE A 82 -6.05 -5.11 0.13
N LYS A 83 -6.80 -4.04 0.42
CA LYS A 83 -6.85 -2.80 -0.34
C LYS A 83 -6.93 -1.60 0.62
N PRO A 84 -6.31 -0.46 0.28
CA PRO A 84 -5.24 -0.34 -0.73
C PRO A 84 -4.07 -1.28 -0.39
N GLU A 85 -3.24 -1.67 -1.36
CA GLU A 85 -2.03 -2.44 -1.02
C GLU A 85 -0.95 -1.55 -0.42
N LEU A 86 -0.83 -0.33 -0.91
CA LEU A 86 0.20 0.62 -0.51
C LEU A 86 -0.43 1.95 -0.14
N VAL A 87 0.30 2.77 0.59
CA VAL A 87 -0.06 4.16 0.85
C VAL A 87 1.13 5.07 0.58
N ASP A 88 0.87 6.30 0.16
CA ASP A 88 1.90 7.33 0.04
C ASP A 88 1.29 8.72 0.28
N PHE A 89 2.11 9.75 0.34
CA PHE A 89 1.67 11.11 0.58
C PHE A 89 0.81 11.64 -0.56
N GLY A 90 -0.44 11.98 -0.24
CA GLY A 90 -1.35 12.69 -1.15
C GLY A 90 -1.88 14.00 -0.58
N GLY A 91 -1.43 14.39 0.62
CA GLY A 91 -1.75 15.67 1.26
C GLY A 91 -2.93 15.58 2.24
N ASP A 92 -3.39 16.73 2.71
CA ASP A 92 -4.47 16.86 3.68
C ASP A 92 -5.62 17.73 3.14
N GLU A 93 -6.74 17.71 3.86
CA GLU A 93 -7.82 18.68 3.73
C GLU A 93 -7.77 19.66 4.89
N CYS A 94 -8.27 20.87 4.66
CA CYS A 94 -8.37 21.89 5.68
C CYS A 94 -9.83 22.16 6.02
N PHE A 95 -10.10 22.55 7.25
CA PHE A 95 -11.39 23.00 7.72
C PHE A 95 -11.33 24.50 8.03
N SER A 96 -12.33 25.26 7.55
CA SER A 96 -12.50 26.67 7.85
C SER A 96 -13.96 27.07 7.80
N ARG A 97 -14.44 27.72 8.87
CA ARG A 97 -15.80 28.30 8.96
C ARG A 97 -16.91 27.33 8.53
N GLY A 98 -16.86 26.10 9.04
CA GLY A 98 -17.88 25.07 8.76
C GLY A 98 -17.64 24.27 7.46
N MET A 99 -16.62 24.61 6.67
CA MET A 99 -16.39 24.02 5.36
C MET A 99 -15.04 23.33 5.26
N ILE A 100 -15.01 22.22 4.50
CA ILE A 100 -13.77 21.65 4.01
C ILE A 100 -13.28 22.47 2.83
N ILE A 101 -12.02 22.89 2.87
CA ILE A 101 -11.34 23.67 1.86
C ILE A 101 -10.00 23.00 1.50
N THR A 102 -9.45 23.36 0.35
CA THR A 102 -8.09 23.02 -0.03
C THR A 102 -7.15 24.17 0.31
N ASP A 103 -5.91 23.84 0.70
CA ASP A 103 -4.83 24.79 0.96
C ASP A 103 -3.53 24.23 0.36
N GLN A 104 -2.70 25.10 -0.20
CA GLN A 104 -1.45 24.67 -0.83
C GLN A 104 -0.40 24.22 0.19
N GLY A 105 -0.46 24.71 1.44
CA GLY A 105 0.45 24.30 2.50
C GLY A 105 0.33 22.82 2.86
N VAL A 106 -0.85 22.21 2.63
CA VAL A 106 -1.13 20.80 2.93
C VAL A 106 -1.19 19.91 1.68
N GLY A 107 -0.92 20.46 0.50
CA GLY A 107 -0.95 19.71 -0.75
C GLY A 107 0.43 19.15 -1.15
N ILE A 108 0.45 18.36 -2.21
CA ILE A 108 1.66 17.78 -2.80
C ILE A 108 2.15 18.67 -3.95
N PRO A 109 3.35 19.26 -3.86
CA PRO A 109 3.93 20.06 -4.94
C PRO A 109 4.02 19.25 -6.25
N THR A 110 3.48 19.80 -7.33
CA THR A 110 3.47 19.17 -8.66
C THR A 110 3.41 20.23 -9.76
N THR A 111 3.61 19.79 -11.01
CA THR A 111 3.50 20.66 -12.17
C THR A 111 2.05 21.05 -12.43
N SER A 112 1.86 22.27 -12.91
CA SER A 112 0.52 22.79 -13.20
C SER A 112 0.21 22.67 -14.69
N LYS A 113 -1.01 22.24 -15.02
CA LYS A 113 -1.53 22.25 -16.39
C LYS A 113 -1.74 23.67 -16.94
N ASN A 114 -1.75 24.68 -16.07
CA ASN A 114 -1.97 26.09 -16.41
C ASN A 114 -0.62 26.85 -16.53
N PHE A 115 0.41 26.19 -17.06
CA PHE A 115 1.77 26.72 -17.16
C PHE A 115 1.94 27.78 -18.26
N LEU A 116 1.02 27.84 -19.22
CA LEU A 116 1.03 28.84 -20.30
C LEU A 116 0.36 30.16 -19.85
N PRO A 117 0.67 31.28 -20.53
CA PRO A 117 -0.05 32.54 -20.34
C PRO A 117 -1.57 32.37 -20.56
N PRO A 118 -2.42 33.13 -19.82
CA PRO A 118 -2.07 34.25 -18.94
C PRO A 118 -1.71 33.85 -17.50
N SER A 119 -1.98 32.61 -17.07
CA SER A 119 -1.74 32.20 -15.68
C SER A 119 -0.26 32.01 -15.34
N SER A 120 0.54 31.54 -16.30
CA SER A 120 1.99 31.29 -16.14
C SER A 120 2.34 30.53 -14.85
N GLN A 121 1.40 29.71 -14.36
CA GLN A 121 1.53 28.99 -13.10
C GLN A 121 2.29 27.71 -13.39
N LEU A 122 3.59 27.68 -13.08
CA LEU A 122 4.44 26.51 -13.32
C LEU A 122 4.13 25.35 -12.36
N PHE A 123 3.85 25.67 -11.09
CA PHE A 123 3.65 24.70 -10.02
C PHE A 123 2.34 24.93 -9.26
N ARG A 124 1.83 23.86 -8.66
CA ARG A 124 0.70 23.88 -7.73
C ARG A 124 0.89 22.81 -6.65
N ALA A 125 0.20 22.94 -5.53
CA ALA A 125 0.18 21.92 -4.46
C ALA A 125 -1.26 21.47 -4.15
N PRO A 126 -1.87 20.60 -4.98
CA PRO A 126 -3.16 19.98 -4.69
C PRO A 126 -3.07 18.83 -3.69
N ALA A 127 -4.20 18.47 -3.09
CA ALA A 127 -4.34 17.25 -2.30
C ALA A 127 -5.29 16.25 -2.99
N GLY A 128 -5.02 14.94 -2.83
CA GLY A 128 -5.79 13.85 -3.41
C GLY A 128 -5.00 12.54 -3.56
N THR A 129 -5.69 11.39 -3.56
CA THR A 129 -5.07 10.07 -3.80
C THR A 129 -4.39 9.99 -5.18
N SER A 130 -4.84 10.80 -6.14
CA SER A 130 -4.20 10.96 -7.45
C SER A 130 -2.77 11.49 -7.39
N PHE A 131 -2.29 11.97 -6.23
CA PHE A 131 -0.91 12.41 -6.02
C PHE A 131 -0.05 11.37 -5.27
N ALA A 132 -0.68 10.45 -4.53
CA ALA A 132 0.02 9.33 -3.90
C ALA A 132 0.39 8.23 -4.93
N ALA A 133 -0.55 7.87 -5.83
CA ALA A 133 -0.30 6.79 -6.81
C ALA A 133 0.91 7.05 -7.75
N PRO A 134 1.15 8.28 -8.27
CA PRO A 134 2.34 8.57 -9.06
C PRO A 134 3.66 8.42 -8.31
N ALA A 135 3.69 8.62 -6.99
CA ALA A 135 4.90 8.44 -6.19
C ALA A 135 5.31 6.96 -6.17
N VAL A 136 4.36 6.06 -5.91
CA VAL A 136 4.56 4.60 -6.02
C VAL A 136 4.92 4.19 -7.46
N ALA A 137 4.28 4.79 -8.48
CA ALA A 137 4.61 4.51 -9.88
C ALA A 137 6.04 4.93 -10.23
N SER A 138 6.51 6.07 -9.70
CA SER A 138 7.89 6.52 -9.85
C SER A 138 8.86 5.54 -9.19
N MET A 139 8.55 5.05 -7.99
CA MET A 139 9.35 4.03 -7.31
C MET A 139 9.40 2.72 -8.11
N ALA A 140 8.26 2.28 -8.65
CA ALA A 140 8.21 1.11 -9.53
C ALA A 140 9.11 1.29 -10.76
N ALA A 141 9.11 2.47 -11.39
CA ALA A 141 9.99 2.77 -12.52
C ALA A 141 11.47 2.77 -12.12
N MET A 142 11.81 3.28 -10.93
CA MET A 142 13.17 3.20 -10.38
C MET A 142 13.58 1.74 -10.15
N LEU A 143 12.70 0.90 -9.62
CA LEU A 143 12.97 -0.52 -9.45
C LEU A 143 13.10 -1.26 -10.78
N PHE A 144 12.34 -0.91 -11.82
CA PHE A 144 12.57 -1.44 -13.17
C PHE A 144 13.94 -1.03 -13.74
N ASN A 145 14.41 0.18 -13.45
CA ASN A 145 15.76 0.58 -13.83
C ASN A 145 16.83 -0.19 -13.05
N HIS A 146 16.57 -0.48 -11.77
CA HIS A 146 17.48 -1.25 -10.90
C HIS A 146 17.52 -2.74 -11.26
N PHE A 147 16.37 -3.32 -11.61
CA PHE A 147 16.19 -4.70 -12.05
C PHE A 147 15.63 -4.75 -13.48
N PRO A 148 16.45 -4.53 -14.53
CA PRO A 148 15.96 -4.40 -15.92
C PRO A 148 15.22 -5.62 -16.47
N SER A 149 15.44 -6.80 -15.87
CA SER A 149 14.79 -8.06 -16.27
C SER A 149 13.58 -8.43 -15.41
N ALA A 150 13.25 -7.64 -14.38
CA ALA A 150 12.13 -7.93 -13.48
C ALA A 150 10.79 -7.91 -14.23
N THR A 151 9.91 -8.87 -13.92
CA THR A 151 8.51 -8.76 -14.37
C THR A 151 7.72 -7.79 -13.49
N SER A 152 6.50 -7.46 -13.93
CA SER A 152 5.56 -6.70 -13.11
C SER A 152 5.21 -7.40 -11.79
N ASN A 153 5.26 -8.73 -11.73
CA ASN A 153 5.02 -9.48 -10.49
C ASN A 153 6.18 -9.29 -9.52
N MET A 154 7.43 -9.39 -9.98
CA MET A 154 8.59 -9.11 -9.13
C MET A 154 8.54 -7.68 -8.58
N ILE A 155 8.28 -6.67 -9.40
CA ILE A 155 8.17 -5.27 -8.92
C ILE A 155 7.03 -5.11 -7.89
N ARG A 156 5.87 -5.73 -8.13
CA ARG A 156 4.77 -5.76 -7.16
C ARG A 156 5.17 -6.40 -5.84
N ALA A 157 5.88 -7.52 -5.89
CA ALA A 157 6.34 -8.22 -4.70
C ALA A 157 7.34 -7.36 -3.91
N LEU A 158 8.32 -6.75 -4.57
CA LEU A 158 9.31 -5.87 -3.92
C LEU A 158 8.66 -4.64 -3.26
N LEU A 159 7.70 -4.01 -3.93
CA LEU A 159 6.97 -2.87 -3.36
C LEU A 159 6.15 -3.28 -2.13
N GLY A 160 5.48 -4.44 -2.17
CA GLY A 160 4.73 -4.96 -1.02
C GLY A 160 5.63 -5.38 0.15
N ASP A 161 6.75 -6.04 -0.15
CA ASP A 161 7.69 -6.57 0.85
C ASP A 161 8.45 -5.45 1.59
N SER A 162 8.81 -4.40 0.87
CA SER A 162 9.48 -3.23 1.44
C SER A 162 8.57 -2.34 2.28
N ALA A 163 7.25 -2.49 2.14
CA ALA A 163 6.29 -1.59 2.74
C ALA A 163 6.22 -1.71 4.26
N LEU A 164 6.15 -0.56 4.93
CA LEU A 164 6.01 -0.47 6.36
C LEU A 164 4.79 0.37 6.73
N ILE A 165 3.97 -0.16 7.61
CA ILE A 165 2.85 0.60 8.18
C ILE A 165 3.42 1.67 9.12
N PRO A 166 2.97 2.94 9.00
CA PRO A 166 3.38 4.01 9.90
C PRO A 166 3.22 3.61 11.38
N ARG A 167 4.22 3.98 12.20
CA ARG A 167 4.21 3.65 13.64
C ARG A 167 3.26 4.54 14.43
N ASP A 168 3.24 5.82 14.07
CA ASP A 168 2.31 6.78 14.63
C ASP A 168 1.09 6.84 13.74
N ARG A 169 -0.07 6.61 14.36
CA ARG A 169 -1.36 6.46 13.68
C ARG A 169 -2.46 6.96 14.62
N PRO A 170 -3.63 7.33 14.08
CA PRO A 170 -4.76 7.69 14.92
C PRO A 170 -5.08 6.59 15.93
N THR A 171 -5.58 6.95 17.12
CA THR A 171 -5.93 6.02 18.20
C THR A 171 -6.77 4.82 17.72
N LEU A 172 -7.73 5.06 16.81
CA LEU A 172 -8.59 4.02 16.22
C LEU A 172 -7.81 2.96 15.40
N LEU A 173 -6.64 3.32 14.91
CA LEU A 173 -5.80 2.54 14.01
C LEU A 173 -4.48 2.12 14.69
N GLN A 174 -4.40 2.19 16.02
CA GLN A 174 -3.15 1.97 16.73
C GLN A 174 -2.90 0.53 17.20
N GLY A 175 -3.80 -0.38 16.85
CA GLY A 175 -3.65 -1.81 17.07
C GLY A 175 -2.54 -2.47 16.25
N ASN A 176 -2.48 -3.79 16.31
CA ASN A 176 -1.48 -4.58 15.57
C ASN A 176 -1.60 -4.34 14.04
N GLN A 177 -0.48 -4.45 13.32
CA GLN A 177 -0.42 -4.26 11.86
C GLN A 177 -1.34 -5.22 11.06
N TYR A 178 -1.72 -6.35 11.65
CA TYR A 178 -2.62 -7.34 11.05
C TYR A 178 -4.11 -7.13 11.40
N GLU A 179 -4.44 -6.10 12.17
CA GLU A 179 -5.84 -5.79 12.47
C GLU A 179 -6.59 -5.28 11.24
N GLU A 180 -7.87 -5.64 11.15
CA GLU A 180 -8.70 -5.36 9.99
C GLU A 180 -8.72 -3.87 9.63
N ASN A 181 -8.94 -3.01 10.62
CA ASN A 181 -9.01 -1.56 10.43
C ASN A 181 -7.68 -0.96 9.96
N VAL A 182 -6.56 -1.53 10.40
CA VAL A 182 -5.23 -1.13 9.95
C VAL A 182 -5.02 -1.55 8.50
N LEU A 183 -5.22 -2.83 8.19
CA LEU A 183 -4.99 -3.38 6.86
C LEU A 183 -5.86 -2.72 5.79
N ARG A 184 -7.14 -2.48 6.09
CA ARG A 184 -8.05 -1.84 5.14
C ARG A 184 -7.75 -0.36 4.90
N THR A 185 -6.96 0.28 5.77
CA THR A 185 -6.64 1.72 5.67
C THR A 185 -5.25 1.93 5.10
N TYR A 186 -4.26 1.19 5.61
CA TYR A 186 -2.84 1.33 5.29
C TYR A 186 -2.32 0.29 4.30
N GLY A 187 -3.05 -0.80 4.09
CA GLY A 187 -2.54 -1.93 3.32
C GLY A 187 -1.34 -2.56 3.99
N TYR A 188 -0.30 -2.81 3.19
CA TYR A 188 1.03 -3.19 3.65
C TYR A 188 1.87 -1.99 4.12
N GLY A 189 1.40 -0.76 3.89
CA GLY A 189 2.04 0.47 4.33
C GLY A 189 2.68 1.27 3.19
N ARG A 190 3.65 2.14 3.53
CA ARG A 190 4.41 2.91 2.54
C ARG A 190 5.63 2.11 2.12
N ALA A 191 5.75 1.87 0.81
CA ALA A 191 6.92 1.22 0.22
C ALA A 191 8.19 2.04 0.46
N ASP A 192 9.33 1.37 0.53
CA ASP A 192 10.65 1.97 0.71
C ASP A 192 11.59 1.47 -0.38
N TYR A 193 12.14 2.40 -1.17
CA TYR A 193 12.96 2.05 -2.32
C TYR A 193 14.24 1.32 -1.91
N GLU A 194 14.91 1.74 -0.84
CA GLU A 194 16.18 1.14 -0.42
C GLU A 194 15.96 -0.29 0.06
N ARG A 195 14.90 -0.53 0.84
CA ARG A 195 14.49 -1.88 1.27
C ARG A 195 14.07 -2.77 0.09
N ALA A 196 13.44 -2.18 -0.93
CA ALA A 196 13.00 -2.90 -2.13
C ALA A 196 14.15 -3.24 -3.10
N ALA A 197 15.26 -2.50 -3.05
CA ALA A 197 16.34 -2.62 -4.03
C ALA A 197 17.60 -3.30 -3.45
N TYR A 198 17.85 -3.16 -2.15
CA TYR A 198 19.12 -3.52 -1.55
C TYR A 198 18.97 -4.39 -0.30
N SER A 199 20.00 -5.19 -0.04
CA SER A 199 20.25 -5.72 1.30
C SER A 199 21.06 -4.71 2.11
N ASP A 200 20.88 -4.70 3.42
CA ASP A 200 21.67 -3.90 4.36
C ASP A 200 22.09 -4.76 5.57
N GLN A 201 22.85 -4.21 6.51
CA GLN A 201 23.31 -4.89 7.73
C GLN A 201 22.18 -5.44 8.61
N GLY A 202 20.94 -4.97 8.43
CA GLY A 202 19.77 -5.40 9.20
C GLY A 202 18.74 -6.17 8.37
N GLU A 203 18.96 -6.36 7.08
CA GLU A 203 17.96 -6.89 6.16
C GLU A 203 18.60 -7.57 4.96
N VAL A 204 18.14 -8.79 4.65
CA VAL A 204 18.63 -9.55 3.50
C VAL A 204 17.47 -9.76 2.55
N LEU A 205 17.60 -9.19 1.35
CA LEU A 205 16.62 -9.32 0.28
C LEU A 205 16.94 -10.56 -0.56
N LEU A 206 16.03 -11.53 -0.55
CA LEU A 206 16.11 -12.74 -1.37
C LEU A 206 15.03 -12.69 -2.44
N ILE A 207 15.43 -12.84 -3.69
CA ILE A 207 14.55 -12.69 -4.85
C ILE A 207 14.56 -13.99 -5.63
N ALA A 208 13.37 -14.48 -5.98
CA ALA A 208 13.18 -15.57 -6.91
C ALA A 208 11.99 -15.25 -7.82
N GLU A 209 12.18 -15.44 -9.12
CA GLU A 209 11.15 -15.26 -10.15
C GLU A 209 11.21 -16.46 -11.08
N ASP A 210 10.06 -17.09 -11.33
CA ASP A 210 9.96 -18.30 -12.15
C ASP A 210 8.52 -18.53 -12.62
N GLU A 211 8.34 -19.43 -13.58
CA GLU A 211 7.04 -19.88 -14.06
C GLU A 211 6.71 -21.27 -13.52
N ILE A 212 5.45 -21.47 -13.12
CA ILE A 212 5.00 -22.75 -12.55
C ILE A 212 3.73 -23.27 -13.22
N ASN A 213 3.79 -24.51 -13.69
CA ASN A 213 2.62 -25.19 -14.25
C ASN A 213 1.57 -25.50 -13.17
N LEU A 214 0.30 -25.54 -13.57
CA LEU A 214 -0.80 -25.84 -12.66
C LEU A 214 -0.61 -27.17 -11.94
N GLY A 215 -0.86 -27.15 -10.63
CA GLY A 215 -0.70 -28.30 -9.75
C GLY A 215 0.76 -28.67 -9.49
N ASN A 216 1.76 -27.88 -9.90
CA ASN A 216 3.15 -28.07 -9.48
C ASN A 216 3.50 -27.18 -8.28
N PHE A 217 4.66 -27.45 -7.68
CA PHE A 217 5.24 -26.64 -6.60
C PHE A 217 6.72 -26.39 -6.90
N HIS A 218 7.23 -25.23 -6.48
CA HIS A 218 8.66 -24.94 -6.42
C HIS A 218 9.14 -25.05 -4.98
N LEU A 219 10.40 -25.42 -4.82
CA LEU A 219 11.05 -25.51 -3.52
C LEU A 219 12.29 -24.62 -3.55
N TYR A 220 12.24 -23.57 -2.74
CA TYR A 220 13.35 -22.63 -2.58
C TYR A 220 14.02 -22.89 -1.24
N GLU A 221 15.32 -23.17 -1.29
CA GLU A 221 16.16 -23.25 -0.09
C GLU A 221 16.68 -21.84 0.23
N ILE A 222 16.49 -21.40 1.48
CA ILE A 222 17.07 -20.14 1.94
C ILE A 222 18.59 -20.35 2.03
N PRO A 223 19.40 -19.62 1.25
CA PRO A 223 20.85 -19.79 1.27
C PRO A 223 21.43 -19.40 2.63
N SER A 224 22.68 -19.78 2.88
CA SER A 224 23.41 -19.32 4.06
C SER A 224 23.42 -17.80 4.12
N ILE A 225 22.81 -17.24 5.16
CA ILE A 225 22.72 -15.81 5.42
C ILE A 225 24.08 -15.32 5.96
N PRO A 226 24.57 -14.13 5.58
CA PRO A 226 25.83 -13.59 6.09
C PRO A 226 25.91 -13.55 7.63
N ASN A 227 27.09 -13.88 8.17
CA ASN A 227 27.30 -13.94 9.63
C ASN A 227 27.05 -12.58 10.29
N GLU A 228 27.33 -11.48 9.59
CA GLU A 228 27.11 -10.11 10.07
C GLU A 228 25.64 -9.89 10.46
N PHE A 229 24.70 -10.50 9.74
CA PHE A 229 23.28 -10.47 10.06
C PHE A 229 22.93 -11.42 11.24
N LEU A 230 23.56 -12.60 11.29
CA LEU A 230 23.30 -13.63 12.30
C LEU A 230 23.90 -13.31 13.68
N GLU A 231 24.98 -12.55 13.74
CA GLU A 231 25.66 -12.20 14.99
C GLU A 231 25.08 -10.95 15.65
N ARG A 232 24.39 -10.09 14.89
CA ARG A 232 23.76 -8.87 15.40
C ARG A 232 22.69 -9.20 16.45
N LYS A 233 22.63 -8.47 17.57
CA LYS A 233 21.55 -8.68 18.55
C LYS A 233 20.24 -8.06 18.04
N GLY A 234 19.14 -8.80 18.16
CA GLY A 234 17.81 -8.31 17.78
C GLY A 234 16.82 -9.44 17.53
N GLU A 235 15.55 -9.07 17.47
CA GLU A 235 14.50 -9.94 16.95
C GLU A 235 14.68 -10.09 15.44
N ARG A 236 14.36 -11.28 14.92
CA ARG A 236 14.46 -11.60 13.50
C ARG A 236 13.17 -12.21 13.03
N TYR A 237 12.74 -11.81 11.86
CA TYR A 237 11.58 -12.35 11.19
C TYR A 237 11.93 -12.64 9.73
N ILE A 238 11.09 -13.45 9.08
CA ILE A 238 11.13 -13.68 7.65
C ILE A 238 9.83 -13.10 7.10
N CYS A 239 9.94 -12.12 6.22
CA CYS A 239 8.82 -11.68 5.40
C CYS A 239 8.81 -12.50 4.12
N VAL A 240 7.64 -12.93 3.67
CA VAL A 240 7.48 -13.64 2.40
C VAL A 240 6.36 -12.96 1.63
N THR A 241 6.72 -12.34 0.51
CA THR A 241 5.78 -11.72 -0.41
C THR A 241 5.72 -12.52 -1.70
N LEU A 242 4.50 -12.84 -2.15
CA LEU A 242 4.24 -13.60 -3.36
C LEU A 242 3.33 -12.80 -4.28
N ALA A 243 3.79 -12.53 -5.50
CA ALA A 243 2.99 -11.95 -6.55
C ALA A 243 2.97 -12.89 -7.76
N PHE A 244 1.77 -13.10 -8.30
CA PHE A 244 1.53 -13.91 -9.49
C PHE A 244 0.35 -13.32 -10.28
N ASP A 245 0.17 -13.79 -11.51
CA ASP A 245 -0.79 -13.32 -12.51
C ASP A 245 -1.73 -14.44 -12.97
N PRO A 246 -2.65 -14.91 -12.10
CA PRO A 246 -3.63 -15.90 -12.50
C PRO A 246 -4.59 -15.34 -13.56
N PRO A 247 -5.16 -16.19 -14.43
CA PRO A 247 -6.21 -15.75 -15.34
C PRO A 247 -7.41 -15.22 -14.55
N THR A 248 -7.86 -14.01 -14.87
CA THR A 248 -9.02 -13.37 -14.24
C THR A 248 -10.29 -13.61 -15.06
N ARG A 249 -11.42 -13.83 -14.38
CA ARG A 249 -12.74 -14.00 -15.03
C ARG A 249 -13.77 -13.09 -14.38
N PRO A 250 -13.98 -11.87 -14.90
CA PRO A 250 -14.90 -10.89 -14.33
C PRO A 250 -16.36 -11.36 -14.22
N THR A 251 -16.75 -12.34 -15.05
CA THR A 251 -18.13 -12.84 -15.15
C THR A 251 -18.44 -14.02 -14.23
N ARG A 252 -17.45 -14.57 -13.51
CA ARG A 252 -17.67 -15.63 -12.51
C ARG A 252 -18.00 -15.00 -11.17
N GLY A 253 -19.27 -15.10 -10.77
CA GLY A 253 -19.75 -14.56 -9.49
C GLY A 253 -19.26 -15.31 -8.25
N ASP A 254 -18.62 -16.48 -8.41
CA ASP A 254 -18.08 -17.32 -7.35
C ASP A 254 -16.56 -17.18 -7.14
N SER A 255 -15.82 -16.66 -8.12
CA SER A 255 -14.38 -16.41 -8.01
C SER A 255 -13.87 -15.48 -9.11
N TYR A 256 -13.23 -14.35 -8.75
CA TYR A 256 -12.61 -13.45 -9.72
C TYR A 256 -11.28 -13.99 -10.26
N LEU A 257 -10.48 -14.64 -9.41
CA LEU A 257 -9.22 -15.30 -9.77
C LEU A 257 -9.47 -16.76 -10.14
N GLY A 258 -9.05 -17.18 -11.35
CA GLY A 258 -9.26 -18.56 -11.81
C GLY A 258 -8.36 -19.60 -11.14
N VAL A 259 -7.28 -19.16 -10.49
CA VAL A 259 -6.27 -20.01 -9.86
C VAL A 259 -5.75 -19.32 -8.60
N SER A 260 -5.52 -20.07 -7.53
CA SER A 260 -4.87 -19.60 -6.31
C SER A 260 -3.46 -20.17 -6.18
N MET A 261 -2.53 -19.38 -5.65
CA MET A 261 -1.19 -19.84 -5.25
C MET A 261 -1.03 -19.68 -3.74
N ARG A 262 -0.31 -20.61 -3.12
CA ARG A 262 0.03 -20.58 -1.69
C ARG A 262 1.51 -20.87 -1.52
N TYR A 263 2.09 -20.33 -0.45
CA TYR A 263 3.44 -20.67 -0.03
C TYR A 263 3.40 -21.36 1.33
N HIS A 264 4.44 -22.15 1.61
CA HIS A 264 4.64 -22.79 2.91
C HIS A 264 6.11 -22.60 3.30
N LEU A 265 6.34 -22.11 4.51
CA LEU A 265 7.67 -21.99 5.08
C LEU A 265 7.93 -23.15 6.03
N PHE A 266 9.01 -23.89 5.79
CA PHE A 266 9.44 -24.98 6.66
C PHE A 266 10.77 -24.66 7.32
N ARG A 267 10.94 -25.10 8.58
CA ARG A 267 12.16 -24.92 9.35
C ARG A 267 12.66 -26.28 9.86
N ASN A 268 13.98 -26.48 9.88
CA ASN A 268 14.63 -27.67 10.41
C ASN A 268 14.14 -28.99 9.78
N ILE A 269 13.86 -28.99 8.48
CA ILE A 269 13.43 -30.18 7.74
C ILE A 269 14.37 -30.44 6.56
N GLN A 270 14.65 -31.70 6.28
CA GLN A 270 15.42 -32.08 5.09
C GLN A 270 14.57 -31.97 3.83
N LEU A 271 15.18 -31.49 2.74
CA LEU A 271 14.56 -31.29 1.43
C LEU A 271 13.76 -32.52 0.95
N LYS A 272 14.37 -33.71 1.00
CA LYS A 272 13.75 -34.98 0.60
C LYS A 272 12.45 -35.29 1.32
N ARG A 273 12.32 -34.86 2.58
CA ARG A 273 11.11 -35.08 3.37
C ARG A 273 9.98 -34.13 2.94
N VAL A 274 10.31 -32.88 2.61
CA VAL A 274 9.35 -31.91 2.06
C VAL A 274 8.83 -32.39 0.71
N GLU A 275 9.71 -32.87 -0.17
CA GLU A 275 9.32 -33.44 -1.46
C GLU A 275 8.34 -34.62 -1.31
N GLY A 276 8.58 -35.50 -0.33
CA GLY A 276 7.68 -36.61 -0.01
C GLY A 276 6.28 -36.13 0.35
N ILE A 277 6.17 -35.15 1.27
CA ILE A 277 4.89 -34.59 1.72
C ILE A 277 4.06 -34.05 0.54
N PHE A 278 4.66 -33.26 -0.35
CA PHE A 278 3.92 -32.69 -1.48
C PHE A 278 3.62 -33.71 -2.59
N ARG A 279 4.46 -34.73 -2.79
CA ARG A 279 4.15 -35.83 -3.71
C ARG A 279 2.98 -36.67 -3.21
N ASP A 280 2.91 -36.92 -1.91
CA ASP A 280 1.79 -37.65 -1.30
C ASP A 280 0.51 -36.80 -1.31
N TRP A 281 0.61 -35.49 -1.12
CA TRP A 281 -0.53 -34.58 -1.22
C TRP A 281 -1.14 -34.56 -2.63
N LYS A 282 -0.32 -34.59 -3.70
CA LYS A 282 -0.81 -34.76 -5.08
C LYS A 282 -1.55 -36.09 -5.31
N ARG A 283 -1.28 -37.12 -4.52
CA ARG A 283 -1.87 -38.46 -4.64
C ARG A 283 -3.14 -38.62 -3.80
N ALA A 284 -3.36 -37.73 -2.82
CA ALA A 284 -4.61 -37.71 -2.07
C ALA A 284 -5.76 -37.28 -3.00
N PRO A 285 -6.91 -37.98 -3.00
CA PRO A 285 -8.06 -37.54 -3.76
C PRO A 285 -8.48 -36.14 -3.28
N ALA A 286 -8.78 -35.25 -4.23
CA ALA A 286 -9.33 -33.94 -3.91
C ALA A 286 -10.63 -34.13 -3.12
N GLY A 287 -10.59 -33.80 -1.83
CA GLY A 287 -11.76 -33.79 -0.96
C GLY A 287 -12.63 -32.58 -1.18
#